data_AF-A0A662HML9-F1
#
_entry.id   AF-A0A662HML9-F1
#
_cell.length_a   1.000
_cell.length_b   1.000
_cell.length_c   1.000
_cell.angle_alpha   90.00
_cell.angle_beta   90.00
_cell.angle_gamma   90.00
#
_symmetry.space_group_name_H-M   'P 1'
#
loop_
_entity.id
_entity.type
_entity.pdbx_description
1 polymer ?
#
loop_
_entity_poly.entity_id
_entity_poly.type
_entity_poly.pdbx_seq_one_letter_code
_entity_poly.pdbx_strand_id
1 'polypeptide(L)'
;MQICEICGERSTKLFECRICGRRVCILEFNAKEKICEICEMTLCRKCKNQLSIAVCNLCGILVCEDCSVKIGVTYLCRDCYNRTKRAQT
;
A
#
# COMPACT_ATOMS: atom_id res chain seq x y z
N MET A 1 19.30 10.09 21.21
CA MET A 1 18.31 9.04 20.86
C MET A 1 17.08 9.71 20.29
N GLN A 2 16.45 9.09 19.29
CA GLN A 2 15.23 9.57 18.64
C GLN A 2 14.11 8.53 18.85
N ILE A 3 12.86 8.92 18.65
CA ILE A 3 11.69 8.07 18.85
C ILE A 3 11.20 7.56 17.50
N CYS A 4 10.94 6.25 17.39
CA CYS A 4 10.33 5.66 16.21
C CYS A 4 8.86 6.10 16.07
N GLU A 5 8.47 6.61 14.90
CA GLU A 5 7.10 7.08 14.64
C GLU A 5 6.05 5.95 14.49
N ILE A 6 6.46 4.68 14.50
CA ILE A 6 5.53 3.53 14.48
C ILE A 6 5.43 2.88 15.85
N CYS A 7 6.52 2.33 16.38
CA CYS A 7 6.48 1.57 17.63
C CYS A 7 6.66 2.44 18.90
N GLY A 8 7.03 3.72 18.77
CA GLY A 8 7.27 4.60 19.92
C GLY A 8 8.56 4.34 20.70
N GLU A 9 9.34 3.32 20.30
CA GLU A 9 10.59 2.96 20.97
C GLU A 9 11.73 3.93 20.67
N ARG A 10 12.64 4.07 21.64
CA ARG A 10 13.87 4.85 21.46
C ARG A 10 14.84 4.08 20.57
N SER A 11 15.38 4.76 19.55
CA SER A 11 16.42 4.23 18.69
C SER A 11 17.62 5.16 18.59
N THR A 12 18.79 4.58 18.35
CA THR A 12 20.02 5.31 18.06
C THR A 12 20.02 5.86 16.63
N LYS A 13 19.29 5.21 15.72
CA LYS A 13 19.21 5.56 14.30
C LYS A 13 17.79 5.38 13.78
N LEU A 14 17.30 6.38 13.05
CA LEU A 14 16.05 6.31 12.31
C LEU A 14 16.31 6.33 10.80
N PHE A 15 15.38 5.72 10.06
CA PHE A 15 15.35 5.64 8.61
C PHE A 15 14.08 6.30 8.10
N GLU A 16 14.20 7.13 7.07
CA GLU A 16 13.05 7.83 6.48
C GLU A 16 12.39 6.98 5.40
N CYS A 17 11.07 6.78 5.51
CA CYS A 17 10.28 6.10 4.50
C CYS A 17 10.14 6.96 3.24
N ARG A 18 10.56 6.44 2.07
CA ARG A 18 10.47 7.19 0.80
C ARG A 18 9.04 7.52 0.33
N ILE A 19 8.02 6.88 0.93
CA ILE A 19 6.61 7.05 0.54
C ILE A 19 5.89 8.05 1.45
N CYS A 20 5.98 7.88 2.78
CA CYS A 20 5.22 8.71 3.72
C CYS A 20 6.08 9.66 4.56
N GLY A 21 7.41 9.62 4.45
CA GLY A 21 8.32 10.49 5.20
C GLY A 21 8.49 10.15 6.68
N ARG A 22 7.78 9.16 7.23
CA ARG A 22 7.98 8.72 8.63
C ARG A 22 9.42 8.25 8.85
N ARG A 23 9.98 8.62 10.00
CA ARG A 23 11.28 8.22 10.53
C ARG A 23 11.10 7.08 11.52
N VAL A 24 11.59 5.90 11.14
CA VAL A 24 11.30 4.65 11.82
C VAL A 24 12.58 3.91 12.19
N CYS A 25 12.54 3.08 13.24
CA CYS A 25 13.70 2.26 13.61
C CYS A 25 13.92 1.12 12.60
N ILE A 26 15.05 0.42 12.70
CA ILE A 26 15.40 -0.66 11.76
C ILE A 26 14.39 -1.82 11.74
N LEU A 27 13.70 -2.07 12.86
CA LEU A 27 12.72 -3.15 12.96
C LEU A 27 11.45 -2.85 12.14
N GLU A 28 11.14 -1.57 11.97
CA GLU A 28 9.94 -1.07 11.27
C GLU A 28 10.27 -0.61 9.84
N PHE A 29 11.49 -0.86 9.37
CA PHE A 29 12.01 -0.38 8.08
C PHE A 29 12.40 -1.53 7.15
N ASN A 30 11.72 -1.59 6.01
CA ASN A 30 12.12 -2.45 4.90
C ASN A 30 13.28 -1.79 4.14
N ALA A 31 14.51 -2.24 4.43
CA ALA A 31 15.72 -1.69 3.81
C ALA A 31 15.82 -1.94 2.29
N LYS A 32 15.21 -3.03 1.80
CA LYS A 32 15.24 -3.38 0.37
C LYS A 32 14.41 -2.39 -0.46
N GLU A 33 13.20 -2.10 0.00
CA GLU A 33 12.25 -1.23 -0.69
C GLU A 33 12.36 0.25 -0.24
N LYS A 34 13.16 0.53 0.80
CA LYS A 34 13.36 1.83 1.45
C LYS A 34 12.07 2.46 1.96
N ILE A 35 11.20 1.66 2.58
CA ILE A 35 9.89 2.07 3.10
C ILE A 35 9.69 1.55 4.51
N CYS A 36 8.78 2.15 5.26
CA CYS A 36 8.32 1.59 6.53
C CYS A 36 7.35 0.42 6.31
N GLU A 37 7.23 -0.45 7.31
CA GLU A 37 6.35 -1.63 7.27
C GLU A 37 4.89 -1.25 7.00
N ILE A 38 4.39 -0.14 7.56
CA ILE A 38 3.02 0.34 7.31
C ILE A 38 2.79 0.63 5.82
N CYS A 39 3.75 1.29 5.15
CA CYS A 39 3.66 1.52 3.71
C CYS A 39 3.72 0.20 2.94
N GLU A 40 4.61 -0.72 3.33
CA GLU A 40 4.71 -2.04 2.70
C GLU A 40 3.38 -2.82 2.76
N MET A 41 2.72 -2.82 3.92
CA MET A 41 1.44 -3.50 4.12
C MET A 41 0.30 -2.88 3.29
N THR A 42 0.37 -1.58 3.04
CA THR A 42 -0.70 -0.79 2.39
C THR A 42 -0.45 -0.52 0.91
N LEU A 43 0.67 -0.96 0.34
CA LEU A 43 0.96 -0.84 -1.09
C LEU A 43 -0.08 -1.55 -1.96
N CYS A 44 -0.36 -0.94 -3.12
CA CYS A 44 -1.11 -1.57 -4.19
C CYS A 44 -0.45 -2.91 -4.58
N ARG A 45 -1.21 -4.00 -4.48
CA ARG A 45 -0.70 -5.34 -4.79
C ARG A 45 -0.48 -5.57 -6.29
N LYS A 46 -0.97 -4.66 -7.15
CA LYS A 46 -0.75 -4.69 -8.60
C LYS A 46 0.57 -4.05 -9.01
N CYS A 47 0.76 -2.77 -8.68
CA CYS A 47 1.93 -2.02 -9.14
C CYS A 47 3.06 -1.94 -8.12
N LYS A 48 2.79 -2.16 -6.82
CA LYS A 48 3.73 -1.96 -5.70
C LYS A 48 4.40 -0.58 -5.64
N ASN A 49 3.88 0.41 -6.36
CA ASN A 49 4.46 1.74 -6.47
C ASN A 49 3.69 2.83 -5.71
N GLN A 50 2.38 2.62 -5.50
CA GLN A 50 1.49 3.57 -4.84
C GLN A 50 0.78 2.91 -3.67
N LEU A 51 0.42 3.71 -2.67
CA LEU A 51 -0.47 3.27 -1.60
C LEU A 51 -1.84 2.93 -2.16
N SER A 52 -2.47 1.90 -1.59
CA SER A 52 -3.83 1.53 -1.96
C SER A 52 -4.84 2.54 -1.42
N ILE A 53 -5.90 2.77 -2.21
CA ILE A 53 -7.04 3.60 -1.81
C ILE A 53 -8.29 2.74 -1.54
N ALA A 54 -8.26 1.48 -1.98
CA ALA A 54 -9.39 0.58 -1.89
C ALA A 54 -8.95 -0.88 -1.89
N VAL A 55 -9.89 -1.74 -1.50
CA VAL A 55 -9.82 -3.19 -1.67
C VAL A 55 -10.71 -3.57 -2.86
N CYS A 56 -10.21 -4.39 -3.78
CA CYS A 56 -11.02 -4.90 -4.88
C CYS A 56 -12.19 -5.70 -4.32
N ASN A 57 -13.42 -5.28 -4.61
CA ASN A 57 -14.63 -5.91 -4.09
C ASN A 57 -14.84 -7.36 -4.59
N LEU A 58 -14.16 -7.76 -5.67
CA LEU A 58 -14.22 -9.12 -6.19
C LEU A 58 -13.11 -10.06 -5.68
N CYS A 59 -11.85 -9.60 -5.65
CA CYS A 59 -10.71 -10.48 -5.33
C CYS A 59 -9.98 -10.13 -4.03
N GLY A 60 -10.42 -9.09 -3.30
CA GLY A 60 -9.92 -8.78 -1.97
C GLY A 60 -8.51 -8.17 -1.90
N ILE A 61 -7.85 -7.91 -3.03
CA ILE A 61 -6.51 -7.30 -3.02
C ILE A 61 -6.58 -5.77 -2.86
N LEU A 62 -5.55 -5.21 -2.21
CA LEU A 62 -5.32 -3.76 -2.16
C LEU A 62 -4.97 -3.19 -3.53
N VAL A 63 -5.62 -2.10 -3.93
CA VAL A 63 -5.44 -1.42 -5.22
C VAL A 63 -5.34 0.10 -5.06
N CYS A 64 -4.44 0.71 -5.83
CA CYS A 64 -4.37 2.17 -5.96
C CYS A 64 -5.38 2.70 -6.97
N GLU A 65 -5.46 4.02 -7.08
CA GLU A 65 -6.31 4.74 -8.03
C GLU A 65 -6.07 4.27 -9.47
N ASP A 66 -4.80 4.25 -9.92
CA ASP A 66 -4.46 3.87 -11.29
C ASP A 66 -4.77 2.40 -11.62
N CYS A 67 -4.74 1.52 -10.63
CA CYS A 67 -4.93 0.08 -10.81
C CYS A 67 -6.37 -0.39 -10.57
N SER A 68 -7.29 0.55 -10.30
CA SER A 68 -8.69 0.25 -10.00
C SER A 68 -9.65 1.05 -10.87
N VAL A 69 -10.91 0.61 -10.87
CA VAL A 69 -12.04 1.29 -11.48
C VAL A 69 -13.14 1.37 -10.42
N LYS A 70 -13.66 2.56 -10.18
CA LYS A 70 -14.79 2.79 -9.27
C LYS A 70 -16.10 2.38 -9.96
N ILE A 71 -16.88 1.54 -9.30
CA ILE A 71 -18.19 1.07 -9.77
C ILE A 71 -19.22 1.36 -8.66
N GLY A 72 -19.96 2.47 -8.82
CA GLY A 72 -20.83 2.96 -7.76
C GLY A 72 -20.03 3.33 -6.51
N VAL A 73 -20.31 2.65 -5.39
CA VAL A 73 -19.61 2.85 -4.11
C VAL A 73 -18.44 1.89 -3.89
N THR A 74 -18.19 0.95 -4.82
CA THR A 74 -17.11 -0.04 -4.70
C THR A 74 -15.99 0.20 -5.70
N TYR A 75 -14.87 -0.50 -5.51
CA TYR A 75 -13.75 -0.51 -6.46
C TYR A 75 -13.49 -1.93 -6.93
N LEU A 76 -13.16 -2.07 -8.20
CA LEU A 76 -12.64 -3.31 -8.79
C LEU A 76 -11.23 -3.06 -9.30
N CYS A 77 -10.33 -4.03 -9.15
CA CYS A 77 -9.07 -4.00 -9.89
C CYS A 77 -9.36 -4.12 -11.39
N ARG A 78 -8.49 -3.55 -12.23
CA ARG A 78 -8.68 -3.56 -13.70
C ARG A 78 -8.89 -4.98 -14.26
N ASP A 79 -8.21 -5.98 -13.72
CA ASP A 79 -8.35 -7.37 -14.15
C ASP A 79 -9.76 -7.91 -13.89
N CYS A 80 -10.30 -7.68 -12.70
CA CYS A 80 -11.66 -8.09 -12.34
C CYS A 80 -12.69 -7.34 -13.17
N TYR A 81 -12.51 -6.03 -13.36
CA TYR A 81 -13.38 -5.22 -14.21
C TYR A 81 -13.40 -5.70 -15.68
N ASN A 82 -12.25 -6.08 -16.22
CA ASN A 82 -12.17 -6.62 -17.58
C ASN A 82 -12.85 -7.99 -17.72
N ARG A 83 -12.83 -8.83 -16.67
CA ARG A 83 -13.56 -10.11 -16.64
C ARG A 83 -15.07 -9.91 -16.57
N THR A 84 -15.56 -8.98 -15.75
CA THR A 84 -17.00 -8.73 -15.63
C THR A 84 -17.61 -8.13 -16.89
N LYS A 85 -16.87 -7.29 -17.62
CA LYS A 85 -17.30 -6.80 -18.95
C LYS A 85 -17.53 -7.92 -19.96
N ARG A 86 -16.65 -8.91 -19.99
CA ARG A 86 -16.72 -10.02 -20.95
C ARG A 86 -17.85 -11.00 -20.66
N ALA A 87 -18.39 -11.03 -19.45
CA ALA A 87 -19.50 -11.90 -19.07
C ALA A 87 -20.89 -11.33 -19.42
N GLN A 88 -20.95 -10.09 -19.94
CA GLN A 88 -22.18 -9.39 -20.31
C GLN A 88 -22.34 -9.24 -21.83
N THR A 89 -21.45 -9.87 -22.61
CA THR A 89 -21.52 -9.97 -24.08
C THR A 89 -21.75 -11.43 -24.44
#